data_AF-A0A9E7KTZ8-F1
#
_entry.id   AF-A0A9E7KTZ8-F1
#
_cell.length_a   1.000
_cell.length_b   1.000
_cell.length_c   1.000
_cell.angle_alpha   90.00
_cell.angle_beta   90.00
_cell.angle_gamma   90.00
#
_symmetry.space_group_name_H-M   'P 1'
#
loop_
_entity.id
_entity.type
_entity.pdbx_description
1 polymer ?
#
loop_
_entity_poly.entity_id
_entity_poly.type
_entity_poly.pdbx_seq_one_letter_code
_entity_poly.pdbx_strand_id
1 'polypeptide(L)'
;MTRRRNASAASETNDCLGSDTDEKFGFQSGSDYTLETFKEYADEYKRQYFGVKGATESIDFRDDNREKRLEPSVVDIEGEYWQIVEDPTDEIEVLYGADLDTATFGSGFPKASAENKISLDPCVLSGWNLNNLPRLPCSEDISGVLVPWLYVGMCFSSFCWVTQLSPSVLKSEGIPVYRAVQNPGEFVLTFPRAYHSGFNCGFNCAEAVNLAPVDWLPRGLCATELYSEQHRKTSLSHDKVAREAVKEQLELYFLQSNNPRLLRWQKFCGKDGVLTKALKARVIMENKRMEIVSSISNVRKMDKDFDLSTERECFLCSYDLHLSAAGCECSPHRYGCLSHAKRVCSCEPSKKFLLVRYNLDELNALVVALEGDLGAVKLHRLEDFGLVLPMQLKLLEEPKIPWRKASLNMRDH
;
A
#
# COMPACT_ATOMS: atom_id res chain seq x y z
N MET A 1 4.17 5.89 22.67
CA MET A 1 5.01 6.33 21.53
C MET A 1 4.21 6.48 20.24
N THR A 2 3.99 7.70 19.76
CA THR A 2 3.58 7.98 18.38
C THR A 2 4.39 9.16 17.87
N ARG A 3 5.39 8.90 17.03
CA ARG A 3 6.09 9.95 16.28
C ARG A 3 5.59 9.91 14.85
N ARG A 4 4.61 10.77 14.55
CA ARG A 4 4.30 11.17 13.17
C ARG A 4 5.61 11.64 12.52
N ARG A 5 5.96 11.06 11.37
CA ARG A 5 7.13 11.46 10.57
C ARG A 5 7.14 13.00 10.41
N ASN A 6 8.24 13.62 10.83
CA ASN A 6 8.54 15.01 10.49
C ASN A 6 8.54 15.15 8.97
N ALA A 7 7.62 15.94 8.44
CA ALA A 7 7.85 16.60 7.16
C ALA A 7 9.09 17.46 7.34
N SER A 8 10.15 17.14 6.59
CA SER A 8 11.34 17.97 6.47
C SER A 8 10.93 19.34 5.93
N ALA A 9 10.84 20.34 6.80
CA ALA A 9 10.71 21.72 6.40
C ALA A 9 12.11 22.30 6.20
N ALA A 10 12.40 22.60 4.94
CA ALA A 10 13.32 23.65 4.56
C ALA A 10 12.97 24.93 5.33
N SER A 11 14.01 25.71 5.62
CA SER A 11 13.96 27.01 6.27
C SER A 11 12.95 27.94 5.62
N GLU A 12 12.07 28.53 6.42
CA GLU A 12 11.60 29.90 6.21
C GLU A 12 11.16 30.48 7.56
N THR A 13 12.00 31.38 8.06
CA THR A 13 11.75 32.22 9.23
C THR A 13 10.65 33.22 8.91
N ASN A 14 9.58 33.23 9.70
CA ASN A 14 8.83 34.46 9.92
C ASN A 14 8.17 34.43 11.31
N ASP A 15 8.71 35.26 12.20
CA ASP A 15 8.17 35.56 13.52
C ASP A 15 6.78 36.20 13.39
N CYS A 16 5.76 35.56 13.96
CA CYS A 16 4.53 36.22 14.39
C CYS A 16 4.02 35.50 15.64
N LEU A 17 4.24 36.13 16.80
CA LEU A 17 3.68 35.76 18.09
C LEU A 17 2.14 35.87 18.03
N GLY A 18 1.47 34.75 17.81
CA GLY A 18 0.04 34.56 18.04
C GLY A 18 -0.14 33.39 19.00
N SER A 19 -0.81 33.63 20.13
CA SER A 19 -1.15 32.61 21.12
C SER A 19 -2.26 31.70 20.58
N ASP A 20 -1.89 30.66 19.85
CA ASP A 20 -2.78 29.56 19.48
C ASP A 20 -2.81 28.53 20.62
N THR A 21 -3.70 28.71 21.59
CA THR A 21 -4.16 27.62 22.47
C THR A 21 -5.44 27.00 21.90
N ASP A 22 -5.43 26.65 20.63
CA ASP A 22 -6.41 25.73 20.05
C ASP A 22 -5.86 24.32 20.27
N GLU A 23 -6.41 23.60 21.25
CA GLU A 23 -6.16 22.17 21.43
C GLU A 23 -6.59 21.45 20.14
N LYS A 24 -5.61 21.17 19.28
CA LYS A 24 -5.86 20.41 18.04
C LYS A 24 -6.28 19.00 18.43
N PHE A 25 -7.54 18.67 18.12
CA PHE A 25 -8.08 17.32 18.29
C PHE A 25 -7.16 16.27 17.65
N GLY A 26 -6.67 15.35 18.47
CA GLY A 26 -5.75 14.29 18.08
C GLY A 26 -5.15 13.57 19.29
N PHE A 27 -4.55 12.39 19.04
CA PHE A 27 -3.88 11.64 20.11
C PHE A 27 -2.58 12.32 20.52
N GLN A 28 -2.40 12.50 21.83
CA GLN A 28 -1.17 13.03 22.41
C GLN A 28 -0.13 11.91 22.60
N SER A 29 1.14 12.29 22.68
CA SER A 29 2.23 11.34 22.94
C SER A 29 2.14 10.81 24.36
N GLY A 30 1.83 9.53 24.51
CA GLY A 30 1.94 8.82 25.79
C GLY A 30 3.37 8.32 26.07
N SER A 31 3.57 7.82 27.29
CA SER A 31 4.84 7.26 27.78
C SER A 31 5.34 6.05 26.98
N ASP A 32 6.61 5.73 27.21
CA ASP A 32 7.31 4.60 26.61
C ASP A 32 7.14 3.35 27.49
N TYR A 33 6.91 2.19 26.86
CA TYR A 33 6.71 0.91 27.56
C TYR A 33 7.43 -0.23 26.84
N THR A 34 7.76 -1.26 27.62
CA THR A 34 8.02 -2.60 27.07
C THR A 34 6.70 -3.37 27.00
N LEU A 35 6.65 -4.51 26.29
CA LEU A 35 5.44 -5.35 26.29
C LEU A 35 5.07 -5.83 27.70
N GLU A 36 6.08 -6.13 28.52
CA GLU A 36 5.90 -6.57 29.91
C GLU A 36 5.28 -5.47 30.77
N THR A 37 5.88 -4.28 30.80
CA THR A 37 5.38 -3.18 31.62
C THR A 37 4.03 -2.64 31.12
N PHE A 38 3.79 -2.68 29.81
CA PHE A 38 2.50 -2.31 29.25
C PHE A 38 1.40 -3.30 29.62
N LYS A 39 1.71 -4.61 29.62
CA LYS A 39 0.77 -5.64 30.05
C LYS A 39 0.36 -5.46 31.51
N GLU A 40 1.33 -5.25 32.40
CA GLU A 40 1.06 -5.00 33.82
C GLU A 40 0.13 -3.80 34.02
N TYR A 41 0.42 -2.70 33.33
CA TYR A 41 -0.42 -1.50 33.34
C TYR A 41 -1.84 -1.77 32.81
N ALA A 42 -1.95 -2.41 31.65
CA ALA A 42 -3.24 -2.70 31.01
C ALA A 42 -4.12 -3.64 31.86
N ASP A 43 -3.51 -4.66 32.47
CA ASP A 43 -4.22 -5.60 33.33
C ASP A 43 -4.68 -4.91 34.63
N GLU A 44 -3.84 -4.04 35.22
CA GLU A 44 -4.22 -3.26 36.40
C GLU A 44 -5.33 -2.26 36.11
N TYR A 45 -5.23 -1.53 35.01
CA TYR A 45 -6.27 -0.62 34.54
C TYR A 45 -7.62 -1.33 34.44
N LYS A 46 -7.66 -2.49 33.76
CA LYS A 46 -8.90 -3.27 33.57
C LYS A 46 -9.46 -3.76 34.90
N ARG A 47 -8.60 -4.25 35.82
CA ARG A 47 -9.01 -4.68 37.17
C ARG A 47 -9.61 -3.54 37.99
N GLN A 48 -9.01 -2.35 37.93
CA GLN A 48 -9.50 -1.18 38.67
C GLN A 48 -10.83 -0.69 38.09
N TYR A 49 -10.91 -0.53 36.77
CA TYR A 49 -12.10 0.00 36.10
C TYR A 49 -13.36 -0.84 36.40
N PHE A 50 -13.30 -2.15 36.13
CA PHE A 50 -14.45 -3.03 36.34
C PHE A 50 -14.60 -3.50 37.80
N GLY A 51 -13.50 -3.52 38.57
CA GLY A 51 -13.53 -3.85 40.00
C GLY A 51 -14.15 -2.76 40.88
N VAL A 52 -14.07 -1.49 40.46
CA VAL A 52 -14.71 -0.36 41.14
C VAL A 52 -16.20 -0.28 40.77
N LYS A 53 -16.56 -0.40 39.48
CA LYS A 53 -17.98 -0.36 39.05
C LYS A 53 -18.82 -1.53 39.60
N GLY A 54 -18.25 -2.74 39.69
CA GLY A 54 -18.95 -3.90 40.26
C GLY A 54 -19.25 -3.77 41.76
N ALA A 55 -18.49 -2.94 42.49
CA ALA A 55 -18.73 -2.71 43.93
C ALA A 55 -19.89 -1.74 44.19
N THR A 56 -20.22 -0.86 43.24
CA THR A 56 -21.33 0.10 43.36
C THR A 56 -22.71 -0.53 43.08
N GLU A 57 -22.79 -1.69 42.43
CA GLU A 57 -24.07 -2.32 42.05
C GLU A 57 -24.53 -3.50 42.93
N SER A 58 -23.69 -4.02 43.83
CA SER A 58 -24.07 -5.15 44.71
C SER A 58 -23.78 -4.88 46.19
N ILE A 59 -24.71 -4.20 46.87
CA ILE A 59 -24.83 -4.29 48.34
C ILE A 59 -25.80 -5.43 48.64
N ASP A 60 -25.32 -6.67 48.60
CA ASP A 60 -25.97 -7.77 49.30
C ASP A 60 -24.95 -8.44 50.22
N PHE A 61 -25.16 -8.24 51.52
CA PHE A 61 -24.34 -8.81 52.58
C PHE A 61 -24.67 -10.30 52.69
N ARG A 62 -23.86 -11.17 52.07
CA ARG A 62 -23.45 -12.52 52.51
C ARG A 62 -23.09 -13.40 51.29
N ASP A 63 -21.82 -13.41 50.90
CA ASP A 63 -21.22 -14.64 50.40
C ASP A 63 -19.71 -14.62 50.63
N ASP A 64 -19.19 -15.68 51.25
CA ASP A 64 -17.81 -15.83 51.73
C ASP A 64 -16.86 -16.31 50.60
N ASN A 65 -17.20 -15.98 49.34
CA ASN A 65 -16.54 -16.46 48.13
C ASN A 65 -15.88 -15.30 47.35
N ARG A 66 -15.10 -14.48 48.06
CA ARG A 66 -14.47 -13.24 47.56
C ARG A 66 -13.40 -13.40 46.45
N GLU A 67 -13.23 -14.59 45.86
CA GLU A 67 -12.10 -14.89 44.98
C GLU A 67 -12.44 -15.19 43.51
N LYS A 68 -13.68 -14.95 43.08
CA LYS A 68 -14.03 -14.90 41.65
C LYS A 68 -14.74 -13.60 41.32
N ARG A 69 -13.99 -12.49 41.30
CA ARG A 69 -14.39 -11.37 40.44
C ARG A 69 -14.46 -11.94 39.03
N LEU A 70 -15.66 -12.09 38.48
CA LEU A 70 -15.79 -12.52 37.10
C LEU A 70 -15.11 -11.48 36.23
N GLU A 71 -14.10 -11.90 35.49
CA GLU A 71 -13.55 -11.09 34.39
C GLU A 71 -14.72 -10.64 33.50
N PRO A 72 -14.80 -9.35 33.14
CA PRO A 72 -15.89 -8.84 32.34
C PRO A 72 -15.90 -9.54 30.98
N SER A 73 -17.09 -9.95 30.53
CA SER A 73 -17.24 -10.60 29.22
C SER A 73 -17.00 -9.59 28.09
N VAL A 74 -16.78 -10.09 26.88
CA VAL A 74 -16.64 -9.23 25.68
C VAL A 74 -17.89 -8.35 25.48
N VAL A 75 -19.08 -8.86 25.82
CA VAL A 75 -20.34 -8.11 25.71
C VAL A 75 -20.40 -6.98 26.74
N ASP A 76 -19.94 -7.24 27.97
CA ASP A 76 -19.91 -6.21 29.02
C ASP A 76 -18.96 -5.06 28.63
N ILE A 77 -17.77 -5.40 28.14
CA ILE A 77 -16.77 -4.41 27.70
C ILE A 77 -17.28 -3.63 26.49
N GLU A 78 -17.97 -4.27 25.54
CA GLU A 78 -18.53 -3.60 24.37
C GLU A 78 -19.66 -2.64 24.72
N GLY A 79 -20.57 -3.03 25.62
CA GLY A 79 -21.64 -2.15 26.10
C GLY A 79 -21.07 -0.91 26.79
N GLU A 80 -20.09 -1.12 27.67
CA GLU A 80 -19.39 -0.04 28.36
C GLU A 80 -18.64 0.88 27.40
N TYR A 81 -17.90 0.32 26.43
CA TYR A 81 -17.18 1.10 25.44
C TYR A 81 -18.11 2.06 24.68
N TRP A 82 -19.26 1.57 24.21
CA TRP A 82 -20.22 2.41 23.50
C TRP A 82 -20.93 3.39 24.42
N GLN A 83 -21.17 3.04 25.69
CA GLN A 83 -21.67 4.00 26.69
C GLN A 83 -20.70 5.20 26.82
N ILE A 84 -19.40 4.94 26.95
CA ILE A 84 -18.37 5.99 27.05
C ILE A 84 -18.36 6.89 25.81
N VAL A 85 -18.52 6.30 24.61
CA VAL A 85 -18.47 7.04 23.35
C VAL A 85 -19.75 7.84 23.09
N GLU A 86 -20.92 7.29 23.44
CA GLU A 86 -22.23 7.89 23.14
C GLU A 86 -22.70 8.89 24.20
N ASP A 87 -22.46 8.60 25.49
CA ASP A 87 -22.91 9.41 26.63
C ASP A 87 -21.82 9.41 27.74
N PRO A 88 -20.73 10.17 27.55
CA PRO A 88 -19.62 10.19 28.49
C PRO A 88 -20.01 10.83 29.82
N THR A 89 -19.96 10.06 30.91
CA THR A 89 -20.15 10.57 32.27
C THR A 89 -18.85 11.11 32.88
N ASP A 90 -17.73 10.52 32.50
CA ASP A 90 -16.40 10.78 33.02
C ASP A 90 -15.39 10.79 31.87
N GLU A 91 -14.30 11.53 32.06
CA GLU A 91 -13.17 11.51 31.13
C GLU A 91 -12.35 10.24 31.33
N ILE A 92 -12.13 9.51 30.24
CA ILE A 92 -11.38 8.25 30.23
C ILE A 92 -10.24 8.36 29.24
N GLU A 93 -9.04 8.11 29.75
CA GLU A 93 -7.82 8.06 28.95
C GLU A 93 -7.30 6.63 28.87
N VAL A 94 -6.89 6.24 27.67
CA VAL A 94 -6.26 4.94 27.42
C VAL A 94 -5.06 5.10 26.50
N LEU A 95 -4.12 4.17 26.61
CA LEU A 95 -2.91 4.16 25.81
C LEU A 95 -3.06 3.21 24.61
N TYR A 96 -2.35 3.48 23.52
CA TYR A 96 -2.32 2.58 22.37
C TYR A 96 -0.98 2.68 21.64
N GLY A 97 -0.30 1.54 21.45
CA GLY A 97 0.91 1.46 20.64
C GLY A 97 0.56 1.09 19.20
N ALA A 98 0.18 2.06 18.38
CA ALA A 98 -0.19 1.84 16.97
C ALA A 98 0.96 2.15 16.00
N ASP A 99 0.87 1.59 14.80
CA ASP A 99 1.78 1.85 13.67
C ASP A 99 3.26 1.60 14.00
N LEU A 100 3.53 0.56 14.80
CA LEU A 100 4.89 0.20 15.21
C LEU A 100 5.59 -0.60 14.09
N ASP A 101 6.69 -0.07 13.57
CA ASP A 101 7.40 -0.68 12.44
C ASP A 101 8.10 -1.99 12.85
N THR A 102 7.69 -3.12 12.23
CA THR A 102 8.30 -4.43 12.48
C THR A 102 9.76 -4.54 12.04
N ALA A 103 10.25 -3.62 11.19
CA ALA A 103 11.67 -3.52 10.89
C ALA A 103 12.48 -3.04 12.11
N THR A 104 11.85 -2.25 12.99
CA THR A 104 12.48 -1.74 14.22
C THR A 104 12.24 -2.67 15.40
N PHE A 105 11.00 -3.11 15.60
CA PHE A 105 10.58 -3.87 16.80
C PHE A 105 10.59 -5.39 16.61
N GLY A 106 10.81 -5.87 15.38
CA GLY A 106 10.61 -7.28 15.02
C GLY A 106 9.16 -7.57 14.65
N SER A 107 8.94 -8.69 13.96
CA SER A 107 7.61 -9.22 13.66
C SER A 107 7.23 -10.27 14.69
N GLY A 108 5.94 -10.45 14.96
CA GLY A 108 5.43 -11.55 15.78
C GLY A 108 5.54 -12.90 15.07
N PHE A 109 5.71 -12.90 13.74
CA PHE A 109 5.94 -14.11 12.97
C PHE A 109 7.44 -14.46 12.88
N PRO A 110 7.79 -15.75 12.87
CA PRO A 110 9.18 -16.17 12.77
C PRO A 110 9.75 -15.83 11.38
N LYS A 111 11.03 -15.44 11.36
CA LYS A 111 11.83 -15.18 10.14
C LYS A 111 12.97 -16.19 10.05
N ALA A 112 13.37 -16.56 8.83
CA ALA A 112 14.56 -17.39 8.63
C ALA A 112 15.80 -16.63 9.12
N SER A 113 16.67 -17.28 9.91
CA SER A 113 17.92 -16.65 10.32
C SER A 113 18.87 -16.53 9.13
N ALA A 114 19.65 -15.44 9.09
CA ALA A 114 20.65 -15.23 8.04
C ALA A 114 21.73 -16.34 8.00
N GLU A 115 21.90 -17.05 9.11
CA GLU A 115 22.90 -18.10 9.32
C GLU A 115 22.43 -19.48 8.86
N ASN A 116 21.12 -19.79 8.94
CA ASN A 116 20.53 -21.03 8.43
C ASN A 116 19.74 -20.74 7.15
N LYS A 117 20.43 -20.82 6.00
CA LYS A 117 19.87 -20.56 4.66
C LYS A 117 18.66 -21.42 4.26
N ILE A 118 18.31 -22.45 5.02
CA ILE A 118 17.13 -23.29 4.79
C ILE A 118 16.43 -23.50 6.14
N SER A 119 15.49 -22.62 6.49
CA SER A 119 14.52 -22.92 7.54
C SER A 119 13.42 -23.80 6.95
N LEU A 120 13.28 -25.02 7.48
CA LEU A 120 12.19 -25.95 7.14
C LEU A 120 10.95 -25.75 8.02
N ASP A 121 10.96 -24.74 8.89
CA ASP A 121 9.81 -24.45 9.75
C ASP A 121 8.59 -24.07 8.89
N PRO A 122 7.49 -24.84 8.95
CA PRO A 122 6.27 -24.54 8.20
C PRO A 122 5.73 -23.13 8.47
N CYS A 123 5.90 -22.58 9.67
CA CYS A 123 5.44 -21.23 10.03
C CYS A 123 6.29 -20.14 9.37
N VAL A 124 7.59 -20.37 9.17
CA VAL A 124 8.48 -19.44 8.44
C VAL A 124 8.16 -19.45 6.95
N LEU A 125 7.81 -20.61 6.40
CA LEU A 125 7.53 -20.77 4.96
C LEU A 125 6.05 -20.52 4.59
N SER A 126 5.16 -20.48 5.58
CA SER A 126 3.73 -20.33 5.36
C SER A 126 3.40 -19.06 4.59
N GLY A 127 2.47 -19.17 3.63
CA GLY A 127 1.90 -18.01 2.94
C GLY A 127 1.06 -17.11 3.86
N TRP A 128 0.62 -17.62 5.01
CA TRP A 128 -0.14 -16.86 6.02
C TRP A 128 0.77 -16.14 7.04
N ASN A 129 2.08 -16.31 6.94
CA ASN A 129 3.02 -15.44 7.63
C ASN A 129 2.97 -14.06 6.96
N LEU A 130 2.64 -13.01 7.72
CA LEU A 130 2.40 -11.68 7.15
C LEU A 130 3.65 -11.07 6.47
N ASN A 131 4.85 -11.56 6.80
CA ASN A 131 6.09 -11.18 6.10
C ASN A 131 6.23 -11.81 4.70
N ASN A 132 5.44 -12.86 4.40
CA ASN A 132 5.46 -13.56 3.12
C ASN A 132 4.26 -13.22 2.22
N LEU A 133 3.23 -12.58 2.78
CA LEU A 133 1.94 -12.35 2.13
C LEU A 133 2.00 -11.25 1.04
N PRO A 134 2.72 -10.12 1.24
CA PRO A 134 2.93 -9.11 0.20
C PRO A 134 3.97 -9.59 -0.81
N ARG A 135 3.56 -10.46 -1.73
CA ARG A 135 4.45 -10.99 -2.79
C ARG A 135 3.79 -10.98 -4.16
N LEU A 136 3.22 -9.84 -4.54
CA LEU A 136 3.61 -9.35 -5.87
C LEU A 136 5.09 -8.96 -5.73
N PRO A 137 6.01 -9.43 -6.58
CA PRO A 137 7.42 -9.06 -6.49
C PRO A 137 7.57 -7.60 -6.91
N CYS A 138 7.18 -6.70 -6.03
CA CYS A 138 7.50 -5.29 -6.12
C CYS A 138 8.89 -5.10 -5.51
N SER A 139 9.77 -4.42 -6.23
CA SER A 139 11.19 -4.27 -5.91
C SER A 139 11.48 -3.31 -4.74
N GLU A 140 10.45 -2.70 -4.14
CA GLU A 140 10.57 -1.63 -3.14
C GLU A 140 9.73 -1.96 -1.90
N ASP A 141 10.36 -2.04 -0.72
CA ASP A 141 9.68 -2.27 0.56
C ASP A 141 9.01 -0.98 1.05
N ILE A 142 7.70 -0.84 0.83
CA ILE A 142 6.91 0.30 1.33
C ILE A 142 6.42 -0.02 2.75
N SER A 143 6.95 0.65 3.78
CA SER A 143 6.54 0.43 5.18
C SER A 143 5.04 0.66 5.38
N GLY A 144 4.37 -0.27 6.06
CA GLY A 144 2.91 -0.28 6.28
C GLY A 144 2.09 -0.79 5.10
N VAL A 145 2.69 -0.92 3.92
CA VAL A 145 2.04 -1.49 2.73
C VAL A 145 2.56 -2.89 2.44
N LEU A 146 3.88 -3.07 2.46
CA LEU A 146 4.59 -4.32 2.18
C LEU A 146 5.35 -4.85 3.40
N VAL A 147 5.69 -3.98 4.35
CA VAL A 147 6.25 -4.36 5.65
C VAL A 147 5.14 -4.29 6.69
N PRO A 148 4.85 -5.37 7.44
CA PRO A 148 3.79 -5.37 8.45
C PRO A 148 4.04 -4.36 9.58
N TRP A 149 2.97 -3.86 10.18
CA TRP A 149 3.00 -3.02 11.38
C TRP A 149 2.39 -3.74 12.57
N LEU A 150 2.92 -3.45 13.76
CA LEU A 150 2.44 -3.96 15.04
C LEU A 150 1.53 -2.94 15.74
N TYR A 151 0.57 -3.49 16.48
CA TYR A 151 -0.41 -2.76 17.25
C TYR A 151 -0.53 -3.40 18.64
N VAL A 152 -0.21 -2.65 19.69
CA VAL A 152 -0.25 -3.11 21.08
C VAL A 152 -1.36 -2.37 21.81
N GLY A 153 -2.45 -3.09 22.09
CA GLY A 153 -3.66 -2.55 22.70
C GLY A 153 -3.79 -2.84 24.19
N MET A 154 -4.59 -2.04 24.88
CA MET A 154 -5.16 -2.29 26.21
C MET A 154 -6.69 -2.17 26.14
N CYS A 155 -7.39 -2.33 27.27
CA CYS A 155 -8.84 -2.18 27.30
C CYS A 155 -9.25 -0.78 26.76
N PHE A 156 -10.22 -0.76 25.85
CA PHE A 156 -10.76 0.42 25.16
C PHE A 156 -9.81 1.14 24.17
N SER A 157 -8.56 0.68 23.99
CA SER A 157 -7.69 1.22 22.92
C SER A 157 -8.38 1.07 21.57
N SER A 158 -8.49 2.16 20.81
CA SER A 158 -9.38 2.25 19.65
C SER A 158 -8.63 2.52 18.36
N PHE A 159 -9.15 1.99 17.24
CA PHE A 159 -8.77 2.38 15.88
C PHE A 159 -10.02 2.85 15.13
N CYS A 160 -9.96 4.08 14.60
CA CYS A 160 -11.14 4.84 14.19
C CYS A 160 -11.19 5.05 12.67
N TRP A 161 -12.39 5.38 12.19
CA TRP A 161 -12.67 5.83 10.82
C TRP A 161 -11.94 7.12 10.44
N VAL A 162 -12.22 8.15 11.25
CA VAL A 162 -11.66 9.51 11.31
C VAL A 162 -11.95 10.00 12.74
N THR A 163 -13.20 9.79 13.17
CA THR A 163 -13.70 9.81 14.56
C THR A 163 -14.52 8.54 14.77
N GLN A 164 -14.71 8.11 16.02
CA GLN A 164 -15.54 6.93 16.29
C GLN A 164 -17.03 7.31 16.20
N LEU A 165 -17.80 6.51 15.46
CA LEU A 165 -19.25 6.66 15.34
C LEU A 165 -19.90 5.31 15.66
N SER A 166 -20.95 5.34 16.47
CA SER A 166 -21.66 4.14 16.88
C SER A 166 -22.26 3.37 15.69
N PRO A 167 -22.08 2.04 15.65
CA PRO A 167 -22.80 1.15 14.73
C PRO A 167 -24.32 1.33 14.76
N SER A 168 -24.90 1.72 15.90
CA SER A 168 -26.35 1.94 16.06
C SER A 168 -26.82 3.12 15.22
N VAL A 169 -26.05 4.21 15.21
CA VAL A 169 -26.31 5.40 14.38
C VAL A 169 -26.18 5.06 12.89
N LEU A 170 -25.16 4.30 12.51
CA LEU A 170 -25.01 3.85 11.12
C LEU A 170 -26.20 3.00 10.67
N LYS A 171 -26.66 2.07 11.51
CA LYS A 171 -27.82 1.23 11.23
C LYS A 171 -29.12 2.03 11.12
N SER A 172 -29.33 3.06 11.96
CA SER A 172 -30.52 3.91 11.86
C SER A 172 -30.56 4.71 10.55
N GLU A 173 -29.39 5.05 10.02
CA GLU A 173 -29.23 5.68 8.70
C GLU A 173 -29.23 4.67 7.53
N GLY A 174 -29.53 3.40 7.79
CA GLY A 174 -29.62 2.36 6.76
C GLY A 174 -28.28 1.85 6.23
N ILE A 175 -27.17 2.15 6.90
CA ILE A 175 -25.83 1.68 6.53
C ILE A 175 -25.61 0.28 7.12
N PRO A 176 -25.25 -0.73 6.30
CA PRO A 176 -25.03 -2.08 6.79
C PRO A 176 -23.75 -2.15 7.61
N VAL A 177 -23.87 -2.60 8.87
CA VAL A 177 -22.73 -2.81 9.79
C VAL A 177 -22.70 -4.25 10.26
N TYR A 178 -21.51 -4.85 10.18
CA TYR A 178 -21.24 -6.21 10.62
C TYR A 178 -20.23 -6.19 11.77
N ARG A 179 -20.36 -7.14 12.69
CA ARG A 179 -19.53 -7.26 13.89
C ARG A 179 -18.70 -8.54 13.81
N ALA A 180 -17.42 -8.44 14.15
CA ALA A 180 -16.51 -9.58 14.30
C ALA A 180 -15.74 -9.46 15.62
N VAL A 181 -15.47 -10.58 16.28
CA VAL A 181 -14.62 -10.66 17.47
C VAL A 181 -13.39 -11.47 17.08
N GLN A 182 -12.22 -10.86 17.17
CA GLN A 182 -10.95 -11.52 16.86
C GLN A 182 -10.29 -12.03 18.14
N ASN A 183 -10.09 -13.33 18.24
CA ASN A 183 -9.36 -13.98 19.33
C ASN A 183 -7.87 -14.23 18.95
N PRO A 184 -7.00 -14.51 19.94
CA PRO A 184 -5.61 -14.85 19.66
C PRO A 184 -5.48 -16.04 18.69
N GLY A 185 -4.66 -15.87 17.65
CA GLY A 185 -4.46 -16.87 16.60
C GLY A 185 -5.43 -16.79 15.42
N GLU A 186 -6.38 -15.85 15.43
CA GLU A 186 -7.32 -15.63 14.33
C GLU A 186 -6.88 -14.48 13.41
N PHE A 187 -7.28 -14.56 12.14
CA PHE A 187 -7.08 -13.49 11.14
C PHE A 187 -8.39 -12.74 10.88
N VAL A 188 -8.29 -11.43 10.66
CA VAL A 188 -9.36 -10.59 10.12
C VAL A 188 -8.93 -10.09 8.75
N LEU A 189 -9.79 -10.24 7.74
CA LEU A 189 -9.54 -9.76 6.38
C LEU A 189 -10.45 -8.58 6.06
N THR A 190 -9.84 -7.45 5.72
CA THR A 190 -10.56 -6.25 5.26
C THR A 190 -10.50 -6.15 3.74
N PHE A 191 -11.68 -6.06 3.10
CA PHE A 191 -11.77 -5.92 1.64
C PHE A 191 -11.54 -4.47 1.16
N PRO A 192 -11.18 -4.28 -0.12
CA PRO A 192 -11.00 -2.93 -0.66
C PRO A 192 -12.25 -2.04 -0.52
N ARG A 193 -12.07 -0.82 0.01
CA ARG A 193 -13.16 0.11 0.37
C ARG A 193 -14.14 -0.44 1.43
N ALA A 194 -13.82 -1.57 2.06
CA ALA A 194 -14.50 -1.99 3.28
C ALA A 194 -13.95 -1.13 4.40
N TYR A 195 -14.75 -0.14 4.70
CA TYR A 195 -14.63 0.61 5.90
C TYR A 195 -14.59 -0.40 7.12
N HIS A 196 -13.66 -0.26 8.08
CA HIS A 196 -13.66 -0.90 9.42
C HIS A 196 -13.24 0.06 10.57
N SER A 197 -13.72 -0.20 11.80
CA SER A 197 -13.22 0.36 13.07
C SER A 197 -13.34 -0.65 14.20
N GLY A 198 -12.78 -0.36 15.38
CA GLY A 198 -12.90 -1.24 16.53
C GLY A 198 -12.11 -0.76 17.75
N PHE A 199 -12.16 -1.58 18.79
CA PHE A 199 -11.47 -1.36 20.06
C PHE A 199 -11.00 -2.69 20.65
N ASN A 200 -10.10 -2.63 21.62
CA ASN A 200 -9.48 -3.79 22.25
C ASN A 200 -10.13 -4.09 23.62
N CYS A 201 -10.33 -5.38 23.94
CA CYS A 201 -10.96 -5.83 25.19
C CYS A 201 -9.97 -6.00 26.37
N GLY A 202 -8.69 -5.67 26.17
CA GLY A 202 -7.62 -5.90 27.13
C GLY A 202 -6.25 -5.83 26.46
N PHE A 203 -5.21 -6.23 27.18
CA PHE A 203 -3.86 -6.32 26.63
C PHE A 203 -3.81 -7.28 25.43
N ASN A 204 -3.31 -6.81 24.29
CA ASN A 204 -3.03 -7.66 23.13
C ASN A 204 -1.88 -7.10 22.27
N CYS A 205 -1.46 -7.92 21.31
CA CYS A 205 -0.51 -7.55 20.26
C CYS A 205 -1.01 -8.12 18.93
N ALA A 206 -1.27 -7.25 17.96
CA ALA A 206 -1.71 -7.59 16.62
C ALA A 206 -0.69 -7.14 15.58
N GLU A 207 -0.63 -7.82 14.46
CA GLU A 207 0.19 -7.46 13.30
C GLU A 207 -0.70 -7.36 12.07
N ALA A 208 -0.52 -6.33 11.26
CA ALA A 208 -1.31 -6.12 10.05
C ALA A 208 -0.43 -5.73 8.86
N VAL A 209 -0.87 -6.11 7.66
CA VAL A 209 -0.21 -5.76 6.40
C VAL A 209 -1.25 -5.58 5.29
N ASN A 210 -0.97 -4.69 4.35
CA ASN A 210 -1.82 -4.49 3.18
C ASN A 210 -1.49 -5.49 2.07
N LEU A 211 -2.49 -5.79 1.25
CA LEU A 211 -2.36 -6.67 0.09
C LEU A 211 -2.92 -5.99 -1.15
N ALA A 212 -2.22 -6.17 -2.27
CA ALA A 212 -2.62 -5.70 -3.58
C ALA A 212 -2.68 -6.89 -4.56
N PRO A 213 -3.67 -7.79 -4.44
CA PRO A 213 -3.83 -8.86 -5.43
C PRO A 213 -4.19 -8.27 -6.81
N VAL A 214 -4.03 -9.04 -7.89
CA VAL A 214 -4.21 -8.51 -9.27
C VAL A 214 -5.62 -7.93 -9.50
N ASP A 215 -6.64 -8.48 -8.85
CA ASP A 215 -8.02 -8.01 -8.87
C ASP A 215 -8.27 -6.71 -8.11
N TRP A 216 -7.30 -6.25 -7.31
CA TRP A 216 -7.32 -4.92 -6.70
C TRP A 216 -6.97 -3.81 -7.71
N LEU A 217 -6.20 -4.09 -8.78
CA LEU A 217 -5.69 -3.07 -9.70
C LEU A 217 -6.76 -2.08 -10.21
N PRO A 218 -7.97 -2.51 -10.66
CA PRO A 218 -9.00 -1.58 -11.09
C PRO A 218 -9.49 -0.66 -9.96
N ARG A 219 -9.59 -1.17 -8.73
CA ARG A 219 -10.00 -0.38 -7.56
C ARG A 219 -8.91 0.60 -7.13
N GLY A 220 -7.66 0.17 -7.19
CA GLY A 220 -6.50 1.02 -6.96
C GLY A 220 -6.48 2.21 -7.92
N LEU A 221 -6.75 1.97 -9.22
CA LEU A 221 -6.82 3.04 -10.21
C LEU A 221 -7.92 4.06 -9.88
N CYS A 222 -9.13 3.59 -9.57
CA CYS A 222 -10.22 4.47 -9.14
C CYS A 222 -9.86 5.29 -7.89
N ALA A 223 -9.14 4.70 -6.93
CA ALA A 223 -8.70 5.40 -5.73
C ALA A 223 -7.67 6.50 -6.05
N THR A 224 -6.71 6.22 -6.94
CA THR A 224 -5.71 7.21 -7.37
C THR A 224 -6.35 8.39 -8.10
N GLU A 225 -7.35 8.15 -8.95
CA GLU A 225 -8.10 9.23 -9.61
C GLU A 225 -8.88 10.08 -8.59
N LEU A 226 -9.59 9.44 -7.66
CA LEU A 226 -10.32 10.14 -6.59
C LEU A 226 -9.38 10.97 -5.71
N TYR A 227 -8.20 10.46 -5.37
CA TYR A 227 -7.20 11.21 -4.62
C TYR A 227 -6.67 12.41 -5.40
N SER A 228 -6.53 12.29 -6.72
CA SER A 228 -6.22 13.44 -7.59
C SER A 228 -7.26 14.55 -7.46
N GLU A 229 -8.55 14.18 -7.53
CA GLU A 229 -9.67 15.13 -7.42
C GLU A 229 -9.72 15.79 -6.02
N GLN A 230 -9.32 15.05 -4.99
CA GLN A 230 -9.29 15.52 -3.60
C GLN A 230 -7.99 16.24 -3.22
N HIS A 231 -7.02 16.37 -4.14
CA HIS A 231 -5.69 16.87 -3.84
C HIS A 231 -5.00 16.14 -2.68
N ARG A 232 -5.24 14.82 -2.58
CA ARG A 232 -4.75 13.97 -1.50
C ARG A 232 -3.52 13.20 -1.94
N LYS A 233 -2.47 13.24 -1.12
CA LYS A 233 -1.24 12.46 -1.33
C LYS A 233 -1.50 10.96 -1.30
N THR A 234 -0.92 10.23 -2.24
CA THR A 234 -0.92 8.75 -2.28
C THR A 234 0.16 8.16 -1.37
N SER A 235 -0.09 6.96 -0.83
CA SER A 235 0.91 6.23 -0.04
C SER A 235 1.79 5.28 -0.87
N LEU A 236 1.43 5.06 -2.13
CA LEU A 236 2.16 4.23 -3.09
C LEU A 236 1.85 4.68 -4.52
N SER A 237 2.75 4.39 -5.45
CA SER A 237 2.51 4.57 -6.88
C SER A 237 1.71 3.38 -7.46
N HIS A 238 0.47 3.65 -7.89
CA HIS A 238 -0.37 2.63 -8.53
C HIS A 238 0.23 2.17 -9.87
N ASP A 239 0.76 3.10 -10.65
CA ASP A 239 1.40 2.81 -11.94
C ASP A 239 2.65 1.92 -11.74
N LYS A 240 3.44 2.10 -10.65
CA LYS A 240 4.53 1.16 -10.29
C LYS A 240 4.00 -0.25 -10.02
N VAL A 241 2.95 -0.40 -9.20
CA VAL A 241 2.38 -1.72 -8.86
C VAL A 241 1.84 -2.42 -10.10
N ALA A 242 1.13 -1.69 -10.96
CA ALA A 242 0.65 -2.23 -12.24
C ALA A 242 1.81 -2.68 -13.13
N ARG A 243 2.90 -1.89 -13.21
CA ARG A 243 4.11 -2.22 -13.96
C ARG A 243 4.77 -3.50 -13.45
N GLU A 244 4.92 -3.67 -12.14
CA GLU A 244 5.51 -4.88 -11.55
C GLU A 244 4.63 -6.13 -11.80
N ALA A 245 3.31 -5.99 -11.80
CA ALA A 245 2.41 -7.09 -12.16
C ALA A 245 2.56 -7.52 -13.64
N VAL A 246 2.71 -6.55 -14.55
CA VAL A 246 2.98 -6.84 -15.98
C VAL A 246 4.36 -7.50 -16.14
N LYS A 247 5.37 -6.96 -15.46
CA LYS A 247 6.74 -7.45 -15.46
C LYS A 247 6.81 -8.92 -15.03
N GLU A 248 6.21 -9.27 -13.88
CA GLU A 248 6.16 -10.65 -13.36
C GLU A 248 5.53 -11.61 -14.37
N GLN A 249 4.42 -11.21 -15.02
CA GLN A 249 3.79 -12.04 -16.04
C GLN A 249 4.72 -12.29 -17.25
N LEU A 250 5.42 -11.25 -17.70
CA LEU A 250 6.37 -11.38 -18.81
C LEU A 250 7.58 -12.24 -18.41
N GLU A 251 8.10 -12.10 -17.19
CA GLU A 251 9.18 -12.96 -16.65
C GLU A 251 8.77 -14.43 -16.64
N LEU A 252 7.60 -14.74 -16.07
CA LEU A 252 7.10 -16.11 -16.01
C LEU A 252 6.96 -16.72 -17.40
N TYR A 253 6.55 -15.93 -18.39
CA TYR A 253 6.43 -16.41 -19.76
C TYR A 253 7.78 -16.66 -20.42
N PHE A 254 8.66 -15.66 -20.44
CA PHE A 254 9.90 -15.70 -21.22
C PHE A 254 11.02 -16.51 -20.54
N LEU A 255 11.07 -16.51 -19.20
CA LEU A 255 12.18 -17.05 -18.44
C LEU A 255 11.84 -18.35 -17.70
N GLN A 256 10.56 -18.53 -17.35
CA GLN A 256 10.13 -19.59 -16.46
C GLN A 256 8.87 -20.30 -16.97
N SER A 257 8.82 -20.62 -18.27
CA SER A 257 7.63 -21.18 -18.93
C SER A 257 7.11 -22.49 -18.28
N ASN A 258 7.95 -23.22 -17.56
CA ASN A 258 7.59 -24.44 -16.81
C ASN A 258 7.17 -24.18 -15.35
N ASN A 259 7.10 -22.93 -14.90
CA ASN A 259 6.76 -22.58 -13.52
C ASN A 259 5.24 -22.74 -13.29
N PRO A 260 4.79 -23.52 -12.28
CA PRO A 260 3.37 -23.68 -11.97
C PRO A 260 2.62 -22.36 -11.70
N ARG A 261 3.34 -21.29 -11.29
CA ARG A 261 2.79 -19.94 -11.13
C ARG A 261 2.26 -19.37 -12.44
N LEU A 262 2.82 -19.74 -13.59
CA LEU A 262 2.39 -19.26 -14.90
C LEU A 262 0.90 -19.57 -15.14
N LEU A 263 0.43 -20.78 -14.78
CA LEU A 263 -0.98 -21.17 -14.90
C LEU A 263 -1.91 -20.30 -14.05
N ARG A 264 -1.44 -19.85 -12.87
CA ARG A 264 -2.20 -18.94 -12.01
C ARG A 264 -2.31 -17.56 -12.65
N TRP A 265 -1.22 -17.05 -13.21
CA TRP A 265 -1.18 -15.72 -13.81
C TRP A 265 -1.88 -15.62 -15.17
N GLN A 266 -1.91 -16.71 -15.95
CA GLN A 266 -2.67 -16.79 -17.20
C GLN A 266 -4.15 -16.44 -17.00
N LYS A 267 -4.73 -16.75 -15.83
CA LYS A 267 -6.13 -16.41 -15.49
C LYS A 267 -6.38 -14.90 -15.41
N PHE A 268 -5.35 -14.10 -15.13
CA PHE A 268 -5.44 -12.65 -15.07
C PHE A 268 -5.17 -11.98 -16.41
N CYS A 269 -4.73 -12.75 -17.42
CA CYS A 269 -4.36 -12.29 -18.74
C CYS A 269 -5.41 -12.71 -19.79
N GLY A 270 -5.12 -12.46 -21.07
CA GLY A 270 -6.08 -12.60 -22.17
C GLY A 270 -7.00 -11.37 -22.27
N LYS A 271 -7.81 -11.32 -23.34
CA LYS A 271 -8.72 -10.17 -23.61
C LYS A 271 -9.67 -9.86 -22.45
N ASP A 272 -10.06 -10.89 -21.71
CA ASP A 272 -10.97 -10.76 -20.57
C ASP A 272 -10.31 -10.74 -19.20
N GLY A 273 -8.99 -10.93 -19.16
CA GLY A 273 -8.20 -10.94 -17.93
C GLY A 273 -8.19 -9.59 -17.22
N VAL A 274 -8.20 -9.63 -15.88
CA VAL A 274 -8.27 -8.42 -15.05
C VAL A 274 -7.01 -7.55 -15.20
N LEU A 275 -5.81 -8.16 -15.31
CA LEU A 275 -4.57 -7.42 -15.53
C LEU A 275 -4.59 -6.70 -16.88
N THR A 276 -4.99 -7.41 -17.94
CA THR A 276 -5.12 -6.87 -19.29
C THR A 276 -6.10 -5.70 -19.32
N LYS A 277 -7.29 -5.88 -18.73
CA LYS A 277 -8.32 -4.83 -18.65
C LYS A 277 -7.85 -3.61 -17.87
N ALA A 278 -7.16 -3.82 -16.75
CA ALA A 278 -6.61 -2.74 -15.93
C ALA A 278 -5.55 -1.92 -16.72
N LEU A 279 -4.59 -2.60 -17.34
CA LEU A 279 -3.57 -1.92 -18.16
C LEU A 279 -4.22 -1.19 -19.34
N LYS A 280 -5.11 -1.85 -20.08
CA LYS A 280 -5.80 -1.26 -21.23
C LYS A 280 -6.59 -0.01 -20.85
N ALA A 281 -7.31 -0.03 -19.73
CA ALA A 281 -8.00 1.16 -19.21
C ALA A 281 -7.02 2.29 -18.91
N ARG A 282 -5.88 1.99 -18.28
CA ARG A 282 -4.83 2.96 -17.98
C ARG A 282 -4.18 3.56 -19.24
N VAL A 283 -3.95 2.75 -20.28
CA VAL A 283 -3.42 3.22 -21.58
C VAL A 283 -4.42 4.13 -22.29
N ILE A 284 -5.71 3.80 -22.27
CA ILE A 284 -6.77 4.67 -22.82
C ILE A 284 -6.78 6.03 -22.10
N MET A 285 -6.66 6.03 -20.77
CA MET A 285 -6.57 7.27 -19.98
C MET A 285 -5.33 8.08 -20.35
N GLU A 286 -4.18 7.42 -20.51
CA GLU A 286 -2.94 8.08 -20.90
C GLU A 286 -3.06 8.73 -22.28
N ASN A 287 -3.62 8.03 -23.27
CA ASN A 287 -3.84 8.56 -24.61
C ASN A 287 -4.71 9.83 -24.57
N LYS A 288 -5.85 9.77 -23.87
CA LYS A 288 -6.73 10.94 -23.71
C LYS A 288 -6.02 12.11 -23.04
N ARG A 289 -5.20 11.85 -22.03
CA ARG A 289 -4.42 12.89 -21.33
C ARG A 289 -3.34 13.50 -22.23
N MET A 290 -2.69 12.69 -23.06
CA MET A 290 -1.70 13.15 -24.04
C MET A 290 -2.34 14.05 -25.11
N GLU A 291 -3.56 13.75 -25.56
CA GLU A 291 -4.31 14.60 -26.49
C GLU A 291 -4.56 16.01 -25.93
N ILE A 292 -4.86 16.13 -24.63
CA ILE A 292 -5.08 17.42 -23.94
C ILE A 292 -3.83 18.31 -23.96
N VAL A 293 -2.65 17.69 -23.95
CA VAL A 293 -1.34 18.35 -23.92
C VAL A 293 -0.61 18.32 -25.26
N SER A 294 -1.32 18.01 -26.35
CA SER A 294 -0.78 17.94 -27.73
C SER A 294 -0.07 19.21 -28.21
N SER A 295 -0.35 20.36 -27.59
CA SER A 295 0.38 21.61 -27.85
C SER A 295 1.85 21.60 -27.37
N ILE A 296 2.24 20.65 -26.52
CA ILE A 296 3.61 20.49 -26.02
C ILE A 296 4.28 19.39 -26.84
N SER A 297 5.08 19.77 -27.83
CA SER A 297 5.74 18.83 -28.76
C SER A 297 7.02 18.19 -28.20
N ASN A 298 7.62 18.79 -27.18
CA ASN A 298 8.86 18.31 -26.58
C ASN A 298 8.58 17.14 -25.62
N VAL A 299 8.52 15.92 -26.16
CA VAL A 299 8.35 14.69 -25.40
C VAL A 299 9.72 14.02 -25.22
N ARG A 300 10.09 13.75 -23.96
CA ARG A 300 11.36 13.16 -23.57
C ARG A 300 11.10 11.86 -22.80
N LYS A 301 12.00 10.89 -22.92
CA LYS A 301 11.97 9.69 -22.08
C LYS A 301 12.39 10.08 -20.66
N MET A 302 11.74 9.48 -19.65
CA MET A 302 12.18 9.62 -18.26
C MET A 302 13.53 8.97 -18.03
N ASP A 303 14.40 9.63 -17.28
CA ASP A 303 15.62 9.01 -16.77
C ASP A 303 15.29 7.89 -15.78
N LYS A 304 16.18 6.89 -15.68
CA LYS A 304 15.96 5.70 -14.84
C LYS A 304 15.80 6.05 -13.36
N ASP A 305 16.43 7.14 -12.92
CA ASP A 305 16.47 7.62 -11.54
C ASP A 305 15.42 8.67 -11.18
N PHE A 306 14.54 9.03 -12.13
CA PHE A 306 13.54 10.09 -11.99
C PHE A 306 12.77 10.06 -10.66
N ASP A 307 12.35 8.86 -10.25
CA ASP A 307 11.54 8.58 -9.07
C ASP A 307 12.12 7.43 -8.20
N LEU A 308 13.44 7.17 -8.30
CA LEU A 308 14.13 6.15 -7.49
C LEU A 308 14.43 6.65 -6.07
N SER A 309 14.91 7.89 -5.93
CA SER A 309 15.32 8.45 -4.64
C SER A 309 14.17 9.13 -3.89
N THR A 310 13.24 9.70 -4.64
CA THR A 310 12.11 10.47 -4.12
C THR A 310 10.91 10.25 -5.02
N GLU A 311 9.76 9.95 -4.43
CA GLU A 311 8.50 9.91 -5.17
C GLU A 311 8.24 11.27 -5.84
N ARG A 312 7.75 11.22 -7.08
CA ARG A 312 7.47 12.41 -7.88
C ARG A 312 5.97 12.60 -7.96
N GLU A 313 5.51 13.77 -7.57
CA GLU A 313 4.09 14.06 -7.44
C GLU A 313 3.73 15.34 -8.18
N CYS A 314 2.50 15.39 -8.68
CA CYS A 314 1.96 16.61 -9.24
C CYS A 314 1.94 17.70 -8.17
N PHE A 315 2.53 18.85 -8.47
CA PHE A 315 2.58 20.00 -7.57
C PHE A 315 1.21 20.48 -7.06
N LEU A 316 0.13 20.11 -7.76
CA LEU A 316 -1.22 20.58 -7.48
C LEU A 316 -2.09 19.54 -6.81
N CYS A 317 -2.18 18.33 -7.38
CA CYS A 317 -3.09 17.29 -6.90
C CYS A 317 -2.38 16.13 -6.20
N SER A 318 -1.07 16.19 -6.03
CA SER A 318 -0.25 15.13 -5.45
C SER A 318 -0.36 13.77 -6.15
N TYR A 319 -0.87 13.75 -7.39
CA TYR A 319 -0.92 12.55 -8.23
C TYR A 319 0.48 12.05 -8.54
N ASP A 320 0.75 10.76 -8.32
CA ASP A 320 2.02 10.12 -8.62
C ASP A 320 2.40 10.21 -10.11
N LEU A 321 3.66 10.52 -10.38
CA LEU A 321 4.16 10.82 -11.72
C LEU A 321 5.06 9.70 -12.28
N HIS A 322 4.87 8.46 -11.84
CA HIS A 322 5.69 7.34 -12.30
C HIS A 322 5.61 7.13 -13.82
N LEU A 323 4.42 7.24 -14.42
CA LEU A 323 4.22 6.97 -15.84
C LEU A 323 4.51 8.19 -16.73
N SER A 324 4.00 9.36 -16.35
CA SER A 324 4.18 10.60 -17.08
C SER A 324 4.20 11.83 -16.18
N ALA A 325 4.97 12.83 -16.60
CA ALA A 325 5.09 14.12 -15.94
C ALA A 325 5.18 15.25 -16.96
N ALA A 326 4.73 16.44 -16.58
CA ALA A 326 4.92 17.67 -17.33
C ALA A 326 5.83 18.62 -16.54
N GLY A 327 6.81 19.19 -17.22
CA GLY A 327 7.79 20.12 -16.63
C GLY A 327 8.03 21.34 -17.52
N CYS A 328 8.83 22.27 -17.00
CA CYS A 328 9.31 23.42 -17.75
C CYS A 328 10.72 23.78 -17.30
N GLU A 329 11.56 24.23 -18.23
CA GLU A 329 12.95 24.63 -17.94
C GLU A 329 13.03 25.83 -16.97
N CYS A 330 11.97 26.65 -16.86
CA CYS A 330 11.94 27.75 -15.90
C CYS A 330 11.79 27.31 -14.43
N SER A 331 11.36 26.07 -14.19
CA SER A 331 11.07 25.55 -12.85
C SER A 331 11.63 24.13 -12.72
N PRO A 332 12.98 23.99 -12.64
CA PRO A 332 13.59 22.69 -12.40
C PRO A 332 13.06 22.13 -11.08
N HIS A 333 12.73 20.84 -11.06
CA HIS A 333 12.14 20.12 -9.91
C HIS A 333 10.65 20.35 -9.61
N ARG A 334 9.94 21.17 -10.39
CA ARG A 334 8.47 21.29 -10.29
C ARG A 334 7.80 20.55 -11.44
N TYR A 335 7.00 19.54 -11.10
CA TYR A 335 6.31 18.71 -12.09
C TYR A 335 4.79 18.71 -11.87
N GLY A 336 4.03 18.58 -12.95
CA GLY A 336 2.59 18.36 -12.94
C GLY A 336 2.21 17.05 -13.59
N CYS A 337 1.05 16.49 -13.26
CA CYS A 337 0.45 15.44 -14.08
C CYS A 337 -0.02 16.03 -15.41
N LEU A 338 -0.33 15.18 -16.40
CA LEU A 338 -0.73 15.63 -17.73
C LEU A 338 -1.99 16.54 -17.70
N SER A 339 -2.96 16.25 -16.82
CA SER A 339 -4.15 17.10 -16.63
C SER A 339 -3.82 18.50 -16.11
N HIS A 340 -2.71 18.65 -15.39
CA HIS A 340 -2.25 19.91 -14.81
C HIS A 340 -1.02 20.50 -15.49
N ALA A 341 -0.59 19.95 -16.63
CA ALA A 341 0.61 20.36 -17.37
C ALA A 341 0.61 21.86 -17.72
N LYS A 342 -0.55 22.39 -18.12
CA LYS A 342 -0.71 23.81 -18.46
C LYS A 342 -0.48 24.73 -17.26
N ARG A 343 -0.70 24.25 -16.03
CA ARG A 343 -0.63 25.01 -14.77
C ARG A 343 0.73 24.92 -14.07
N VAL A 344 1.69 24.16 -14.60
CA VAL A 344 3.04 24.03 -14.01
C VAL A 344 3.72 25.39 -13.85
N CYS A 345 3.62 26.23 -14.89
CA CYS A 345 4.09 27.60 -14.95
C CYS A 345 3.36 28.39 -16.05
N SER A 346 3.58 29.70 -16.11
CA SER A 346 2.99 30.61 -17.10
C SER A 346 3.74 30.67 -18.44
N CYS A 347 4.83 29.91 -18.63
CA CYS A 347 5.57 29.90 -19.88
C CYS A 347 4.75 29.30 -21.04
N GLU A 348 5.10 29.71 -22.26
CA GLU A 348 4.53 29.17 -23.49
C GLU A 348 4.75 27.65 -23.62
N PRO A 349 3.85 26.92 -24.32
CA PRO A 349 3.98 25.47 -24.51
C PRO A 349 5.31 25.02 -25.12
N SER A 350 5.94 25.86 -25.94
CA SER A 350 7.25 25.63 -26.57
C SER A 350 8.40 25.46 -25.56
N LYS A 351 8.28 26.05 -24.37
CA LYS A 351 9.27 25.95 -23.28
C LYS A 351 8.97 24.83 -22.28
N LYS A 352 7.83 24.15 -22.45
CA LYS A 352 7.42 23.02 -21.61
C LYS A 352 7.87 21.72 -22.25
N PHE A 353 8.02 20.69 -21.43
CA PHE A 353 8.34 19.34 -21.89
C PHE A 353 7.48 18.32 -21.15
N LEU A 354 7.24 17.19 -21.82
CA LEU A 354 6.62 16.01 -21.25
C LEU A 354 7.70 14.98 -21.01
N LEU A 355 7.68 14.35 -19.84
CA LEU A 355 8.45 13.17 -19.53
C LEU A 355 7.51 11.97 -19.61
N VAL A 356 7.91 10.94 -20.33
CA VAL A 356 7.16 9.68 -20.42
C VAL A 356 8.07 8.51 -20.11
N ARG A 357 7.59 7.56 -19.29
CA ARG A 357 8.32 6.31 -19.06
C ARG A 357 8.16 5.35 -20.22
N TYR A 358 6.99 5.31 -20.84
CA TYR A 358 6.69 4.51 -22.03
C TYR A 358 5.91 5.36 -23.02
N ASN A 359 6.24 5.26 -24.31
CA ASN A 359 5.39 5.84 -25.35
C ASN A 359 4.12 5.00 -25.54
N LEU A 360 3.12 5.55 -26.24
CA LEU A 360 1.84 4.86 -26.43
C LEU A 360 1.98 3.54 -27.19
N ASP A 361 2.89 3.44 -28.16
CA ASP A 361 3.12 2.19 -28.90
C ASP A 361 3.70 1.10 -28.00
N GLU A 362 4.63 1.46 -27.11
CA GLU A 362 5.19 0.57 -26.09
C GLU A 362 4.09 0.08 -25.13
N LEU A 363 3.25 0.99 -24.63
CA LEU A 363 2.14 0.64 -23.75
C LEU A 363 1.11 -0.28 -24.42
N ASN A 364 0.76 0.00 -25.69
CA ASN A 364 -0.14 -0.85 -26.46
C ASN A 364 0.47 -2.23 -26.74
N ALA A 365 1.77 -2.31 -27.01
CA ALA A 365 2.46 -3.58 -27.19
C ALA A 365 2.38 -4.48 -25.95
N LEU A 366 2.44 -3.91 -24.74
CA LEU A 366 2.23 -4.65 -23.49
C LEU A 366 0.81 -5.20 -23.39
N VAL A 367 -0.20 -4.41 -23.76
CA VAL A 367 -1.59 -4.87 -23.78
C VAL A 367 -1.75 -6.05 -24.73
N VAL A 368 -1.19 -5.96 -25.94
CA VAL A 368 -1.23 -7.03 -26.95
C VAL A 368 -0.52 -8.30 -26.45
N ALA A 369 0.62 -8.15 -25.79
CA ALA A 369 1.32 -9.26 -25.15
C ALA A 369 0.50 -9.94 -24.06
N LEU A 370 -0.18 -9.18 -23.20
CA LEU A 370 -1.10 -9.72 -22.20
C LEU A 370 -2.34 -10.37 -22.84
N GLU A 371 -2.78 -9.91 -24.01
CA GLU A 371 -3.86 -10.54 -24.78
C GLU A 371 -3.44 -11.87 -25.44
N GLY A 372 -2.14 -12.17 -25.49
CA GLY A 372 -1.58 -13.46 -25.91
C GLY A 372 -0.59 -13.39 -27.08
N ASP A 373 -0.40 -12.22 -27.70
CA ASP A 373 0.59 -12.04 -28.77
C ASP A 373 1.89 -11.44 -28.22
N LEU A 374 2.76 -12.34 -27.78
CA LEU A 374 4.01 -11.97 -27.12
C LEU A 374 5.09 -11.51 -28.10
N GLY A 375 4.87 -11.70 -29.41
CA GLY A 375 5.72 -11.12 -30.45
C GLY A 375 5.61 -9.59 -30.52
N ALA A 376 4.58 -9.01 -29.92
CA ALA A 376 4.40 -7.56 -29.82
C ALA A 376 5.47 -6.89 -28.94
N VAL A 377 6.00 -7.59 -27.93
CA VAL A 377 7.05 -7.08 -27.04
C VAL A 377 8.41 -7.58 -27.52
N LYS A 378 9.26 -6.66 -27.98
CA LYS A 378 10.63 -6.98 -28.39
C LYS A 378 11.48 -7.35 -27.17
N LEU A 379 12.31 -8.40 -27.28
CA LEU A 379 13.09 -8.94 -26.16
C LEU A 379 14.05 -7.89 -25.57
N HIS A 380 14.78 -7.12 -26.39
CA HIS A 380 15.67 -6.06 -25.88
C HIS A 380 14.96 -4.97 -25.05
N ARG A 381 13.63 -4.83 -25.17
CA ARG A 381 12.84 -3.88 -24.37
C ARG A 381 12.44 -4.43 -23.00
N LEU A 382 12.64 -5.72 -22.73
CA LEU A 382 12.44 -6.30 -21.41
C LEU A 382 13.47 -5.74 -20.40
N GLU A 383 14.65 -5.33 -20.88
CA GLU A 383 15.67 -4.66 -20.05
C GLU A 383 15.18 -3.30 -19.52
N ASP A 384 14.30 -2.59 -20.24
CA ASP A 384 13.64 -1.34 -19.80
C ASP A 384 12.57 -1.58 -18.71
N PHE A 385 12.11 -2.83 -18.54
CA PHE A 385 11.31 -3.26 -17.39
C PHE A 385 12.16 -3.70 -16.20
N GLY A 386 13.49 -3.60 -16.30
CA GLY A 386 14.42 -4.12 -15.29
C GLY A 386 14.55 -5.65 -15.32
N LEU A 387 14.21 -6.29 -16.45
CA LEU A 387 14.33 -7.74 -16.63
C LEU A 387 15.73 -8.13 -17.06
N VAL A 388 16.35 -9.04 -16.32
CA VAL A 388 17.64 -9.64 -16.70
C VAL A 388 17.37 -10.84 -17.59
N LEU A 389 17.56 -10.68 -18.90
CA LEU A 389 17.40 -11.78 -19.85
C LEU A 389 18.62 -12.73 -19.85
N PRO A 390 18.41 -14.05 -19.83
CA PRO A 390 19.44 -15.05 -20.10
C PRO A 390 20.14 -14.79 -21.44
N MET A 391 21.47 -14.92 -21.48
CA MET A 391 22.28 -14.68 -22.69
C MET A 391 21.78 -15.45 -23.93
N GLN A 392 21.16 -16.61 -23.75
CA GLN A 392 20.63 -17.44 -24.83
C GLN A 392 19.45 -16.79 -25.59
N LEU A 393 18.64 -15.96 -24.91
CA LEU A 393 17.55 -15.21 -25.55
C LEU A 393 18.06 -13.98 -26.30
N LYS A 394 19.19 -13.40 -25.88
CA LYS A 394 19.84 -12.25 -26.55
C LYS A 394 20.41 -12.61 -27.93
N LEU A 395 20.80 -13.87 -28.13
CA LEU A 395 21.41 -14.37 -29.37
C LEU A 395 20.39 -14.68 -30.49
N LEU A 396 19.08 -14.73 -30.17
CA LEU A 396 18.02 -14.99 -31.15
C LEU A 396 17.69 -13.76 -32.03
N GLU A 397 18.20 -12.57 -31.69
CA GLU A 397 18.00 -11.33 -32.45
C GLU A 397 19.19 -10.94 -33.36
N GLU A 398 20.29 -11.71 -33.45
CA GLU A 398 21.31 -11.40 -34.46
C GLU A 398 20.73 -11.61 -35.87
N PRO A 399 20.75 -10.58 -36.75
CA PRO A 399 20.28 -10.74 -38.11
C PRO A 399 21.17 -11.77 -38.79
N LYS A 400 20.61 -12.92 -39.19
CA LYS A 400 21.29 -13.88 -40.05
C LYS A 400 21.76 -13.13 -41.30
N ILE A 401 23.07 -12.90 -41.37
CA ILE A 401 23.76 -12.33 -42.52
C ILE A 401 23.31 -13.12 -43.77
N PRO A 402 22.83 -12.45 -44.84
CA PRO A 402 22.41 -13.18 -46.03
C PRO A 402 23.65 -13.76 -46.70
N TRP A 403 23.75 -15.09 -46.71
CA TRP A 403 24.79 -15.81 -47.42
C TRP A 403 24.79 -15.41 -48.89
N ARG A 404 25.84 -14.70 -49.31
CA ARG A 404 26.15 -14.44 -50.71
C ARG A 404 26.46 -15.77 -51.42
N LYS A 405 25.87 -15.89 -52.61
CA LYS A 405 26.18 -16.82 -53.71
C LYS A 405 27.55 -17.51 -53.59
N ALA A 406 27.54 -18.82 -53.36
CA ALA A 406 28.65 -19.68 -53.76
C ALA A 406 28.46 -20.01 -55.25
N SER A 407 29.27 -19.38 -56.07
CA SER A 407 29.50 -19.72 -57.48
C SER A 407 30.02 -21.15 -57.62
N LEU A 408 29.31 -21.96 -58.41
CA LEU A 408 29.84 -23.18 -59.02
C LEU A 408 31.05 -22.83 -59.88
N ASN A 409 32.23 -23.30 -59.48
CA ASN A 409 33.37 -23.50 -60.36
C ASN A 409 33.73 -24.98 -60.29
N MET A 410 33.14 -25.77 -61.20
CA MET A 410 33.75 -27.01 -61.66
C MET A 410 35.00 -26.64 -62.45
N ARG A 411 36.17 -27.11 -62.00
CA ARG A 411 37.34 -27.22 -62.85
C ARG A 411 37.39 -28.64 -63.39
N ASP A 412 37.27 -28.74 -64.71
CA ASP A 412 37.89 -29.81 -65.47
C ASP A 412 39.41 -29.62 -65.47
N HIS A 413 40.11 -30.75 -65.35
CA HIS A 413 41.54 -31.02 -65.57
C HIS A 413 42.57 -30.52 -64.55
#